data_AF-A0A2H6AF63-F1
#
_entry.id   AF-A0A2H6AF63-F1
#
_cell.length_a   1.000
_cell.length_b   1.000
_cell.length_c   1.000
_cell.angle_alpha   90.00
_cell.angle_beta   90.00
_cell.angle_gamma   90.00
#
_symmetry.space_group_name_H-M   'P 1'
#
loop_
_entity.id
_entity.type
_entity.pdbx_description
1 polymer ?
#
loop_
_entity_poly.entity_id
_entity_poly.type
_entity_poly.pdbx_seq_one_letter_code
_entity_poly.pdbx_strand_id
1 'polypeptide(L)'
;MMKPAVAILTCGLLLSAATSSDVELAAQSPAQNNTAAARWPKYEHFAFCCVEGYLDGPSKEAMSAVTKAASVDDEGNLYFVPAQGDGCLRVARIDGTVQTIAGADYWQGSLPAEEGPAAFIPHLQRAGGIGNPVSTCVAVGSPLKDGPDGQPLGYLITRGGHGTGLDNAIYKIWRNKEKGGRWWFRIIAGTGTNLPPTTVGQSVPAKNVRFPRLPFVNKRELANGKTEVVLHSEGNVWVYDDRQGTLTCVLTASQYMGAEVWKTLRQGRPVTQPPQRMGFWPDGSFILNTYQETYPIGCVLKVTPDGKQVELLATNPRGSVDKAFDGDALNQTAFFGGPLLAGGGAYPQGVVLLTAVDDALLRRLKDGRVATLCKDGEWREFPTKRAAGGGELTWQECPADKAPAWGRGWVMAPGGYFYQLYSMGGGDAWVWRVGPIDWNKPTLQKLP
;
A
#
# COMPACT_ATOMS: atom_id res chain seq x y z
N MET A 1 -56.57 -37.50 42.38
CA MET A 1 -55.57 -36.64 43.04
C MET A 1 -54.58 -37.55 43.77
N MET A 2 -53.41 -37.80 43.17
CA MET A 2 -52.29 -38.49 43.80
C MET A 2 -50.99 -37.95 43.18
N LYS A 3 -50.21 -37.22 44.00
CA LYS A 3 -48.73 -37.23 43.99
C LYS A 3 -48.31 -38.29 45.04
N PRO A 4 -47.05 -38.79 45.17
CA PRO A 4 -45.78 -38.27 44.62
C PRO A 4 -44.77 -39.35 44.16
N ALA A 5 -43.60 -38.93 43.64
CA ALA A 5 -42.27 -39.41 44.08
C ALA A 5 -41.17 -38.69 43.26
N VAL A 6 -40.38 -37.86 43.93
CA VAL A 6 -39.13 -37.27 43.41
C VAL A 6 -37.99 -38.06 44.05
N ALA A 7 -37.19 -38.72 43.22
CA ALA A 7 -35.95 -39.37 43.65
C ALA A 7 -34.80 -38.35 43.61
N ILE A 8 -34.22 -38.10 44.77
CA ILE A 8 -32.95 -37.36 44.94
C ILE A 8 -31.84 -38.39 44.79
N LEU A 9 -30.95 -38.22 43.81
CA LEU A 9 -29.73 -39.00 43.68
C LEU A 9 -28.55 -38.13 44.11
N THR A 10 -28.03 -38.41 45.30
CA THR A 10 -26.74 -37.95 45.81
C THR A 10 -25.63 -38.83 45.21
N CYS A 11 -24.68 -38.23 44.49
CA CYS A 11 -23.39 -38.87 44.20
C CYS A 11 -22.25 -37.93 44.60
N GLY A 12 -21.36 -38.48 45.43
CA GLY A 12 -20.36 -37.76 46.18
C GLY A 12 -19.11 -37.36 45.39
N LEU A 13 -18.33 -36.52 46.07
CA LEU A 13 -16.98 -36.10 45.71
C LEU A 13 -16.04 -37.30 45.55
N LEU A 14 -15.24 -37.25 44.48
CA LEU A 14 -13.91 -37.86 44.42
C LEU A 14 -12.93 -36.78 43.94
N LEU A 15 -12.08 -36.31 44.87
CA LEU A 15 -10.88 -35.55 44.53
C LEU A 15 -9.91 -36.49 43.81
N SER A 16 -9.48 -36.10 42.62
CA SER A 16 -8.22 -36.58 42.05
C SER A 16 -7.42 -35.37 41.58
N ALA A 17 -6.23 -35.21 42.17
CA ALA A 17 -5.21 -34.31 41.72
C ALA A 17 -4.54 -34.93 40.49
N ALA A 18 -4.61 -34.25 39.35
CA ALA A 18 -3.81 -34.54 38.19
C ALA A 18 -3.18 -33.24 37.72
N THR A 19 -1.88 -33.10 38.02
CA THR A 19 -0.97 -32.17 37.39
C THR A 19 -0.81 -32.57 35.91
N SER A 20 -1.17 -31.72 34.98
CA SER A 20 -0.77 -31.86 33.58
C SER A 20 -0.38 -30.50 33.01
N SER A 21 0.94 -30.30 33.01
CA SER A 21 1.75 -29.69 31.95
C SER A 21 1.13 -28.55 31.16
N ASP A 22 1.73 -27.38 31.35
CA ASP A 22 1.77 -26.26 30.43
C ASP A 22 1.91 -26.75 28.98
N VAL A 23 0.82 -26.63 28.22
CA VAL A 23 0.88 -26.70 26.75
C VAL A 23 1.32 -25.31 26.31
N GLU A 24 2.63 -25.13 26.26
CA GLU A 24 3.27 -24.04 25.56
C GLU A 24 2.93 -24.18 24.07
N LEU A 25 1.89 -23.48 23.64
CA LEU A 25 1.53 -23.28 22.25
C LEU A 25 2.64 -22.45 21.60
N ALA A 26 3.75 -23.11 21.27
CA ALA A 26 4.77 -22.58 20.40
C ALA A 26 4.11 -22.30 19.05
N ALA A 27 3.85 -21.02 18.79
CA ALA A 27 3.53 -20.51 17.47
C ALA A 27 4.71 -20.87 16.54
N GLN A 28 4.59 -21.99 15.83
CA GLN A 28 5.49 -22.31 14.74
C GLN A 28 5.29 -21.23 13.67
N SER A 29 6.25 -20.30 13.61
CA SER A 29 6.33 -19.31 12.53
C SER A 29 6.38 -20.06 11.19
N PRO A 30 5.53 -19.71 10.20
CA PRO A 30 5.43 -20.44 8.93
C PRO A 30 6.61 -20.17 7.97
N ALA A 31 7.79 -19.84 8.46
CA ALA A 31 8.93 -19.46 7.63
C ALA A 31 10.18 -20.20 8.07
N GLN A 32 10.44 -21.40 7.52
CA GLN A 32 11.82 -21.86 7.30
C GLN A 32 12.08 -23.14 6.48
N ASN A 33 11.10 -23.73 5.78
CA ASN A 33 11.38 -24.90 4.94
C ASN A 33 11.14 -24.63 3.45
N ASN A 34 12.06 -23.91 2.80
CA ASN A 34 12.26 -23.98 1.35
C ASN A 34 13.65 -23.43 0.96
N THR A 35 14.70 -24.21 1.19
CA THR A 35 15.96 -24.10 0.43
C THR A 35 15.77 -24.71 -0.97
N ALA A 36 14.77 -24.22 -1.71
CA ALA A 36 14.62 -24.52 -3.12
C ALA A 36 15.70 -23.75 -3.87
N ALA A 37 16.48 -24.46 -4.70
CA ALA A 37 17.40 -23.85 -5.65
C ALA A 37 16.76 -22.62 -6.30
N ALA A 38 17.49 -21.50 -6.35
CA ALA A 38 16.99 -20.20 -6.79
C ALA A 38 16.35 -20.30 -8.18
N ARG A 39 15.04 -20.57 -8.22
CA ARG A 39 14.23 -20.45 -9.41
C ARG A 39 14.04 -18.96 -9.64
N TRP A 40 14.27 -18.54 -10.88
CA TRP A 40 13.96 -17.18 -11.30
C TRP A 40 12.53 -16.82 -10.92
N PRO A 41 12.25 -15.55 -10.61
CA PRO A 41 10.90 -15.06 -10.42
C PRO A 41 10.02 -15.46 -11.59
N LYS A 42 8.84 -16.00 -11.31
CA LYS A 42 7.86 -16.29 -12.35
C LYS A 42 7.12 -15.01 -12.70
N TYR A 43 6.96 -14.76 -14.00
CA TYR A 43 6.10 -13.70 -14.52
C TYR A 43 4.80 -14.34 -14.98
N GLU A 44 3.75 -14.16 -14.19
CA GLU A 44 2.43 -14.74 -14.44
C GLU A 44 1.51 -13.63 -14.95
N HIS A 45 0.95 -13.80 -16.14
CA HIS A 45 -0.13 -12.91 -16.61
C HIS A 45 -1.32 -13.10 -15.68
N PHE A 46 -1.60 -12.08 -14.87
CA PHE A 46 -2.56 -12.16 -13.78
C PHE A 46 -3.95 -11.71 -14.22
N ALA A 47 -4.04 -10.54 -14.87
CA ALA A 47 -5.31 -9.99 -15.32
C ALA A 47 -5.19 -9.08 -16.56
N PHE A 48 -6.34 -8.96 -17.22
CA PHE A 48 -6.70 -8.13 -18.37
C PHE A 48 -6.17 -8.58 -19.72
N CYS A 49 -7.00 -8.43 -20.75
CA CYS A 49 -6.75 -8.92 -22.10
C CYS A 49 -6.08 -7.90 -23.04
N CYS A 50 -5.36 -6.89 -22.52
CA CYS A 50 -4.75 -5.82 -23.31
C CYS A 50 -5.74 -4.80 -23.91
N VAL A 51 -6.98 -4.73 -23.42
CA VAL A 51 -8.00 -3.84 -23.99
C VAL A 51 -8.56 -2.92 -22.92
N GLU A 52 -8.47 -1.61 -23.16
CA GLU A 52 -9.21 -0.60 -22.40
C GLU A 52 -10.71 -0.82 -22.60
N GLY A 53 -11.42 -0.96 -21.49
CA GLY A 53 -12.85 -1.22 -21.49
C GLY A 53 -13.31 -1.66 -20.10
N TYR A 54 -14.59 -2.02 -20.00
CA TYR A 54 -15.21 -2.43 -18.75
C TYR A 54 -15.90 -3.78 -18.94
N LEU A 55 -15.24 -4.85 -18.51
CA LEU A 55 -15.78 -6.20 -18.54
C LEU A 55 -15.28 -7.00 -17.34
N ASP A 56 -16.22 -7.46 -16.49
CA ASP A 56 -15.98 -8.47 -15.46
C ASP A 56 -15.97 -9.87 -16.09
N GLY A 57 -15.33 -10.84 -15.43
CA GLY A 57 -15.25 -12.21 -15.93
C GLY A 57 -13.89 -12.87 -15.70
N PRO A 58 -13.56 -13.92 -16.45
CA PRO A 58 -12.24 -14.55 -16.40
C PRO A 58 -11.11 -13.53 -16.66
N SER A 59 -9.98 -13.66 -15.98
CA SER A 59 -8.96 -12.61 -15.93
C SER A 59 -8.31 -12.33 -17.27
N LYS A 60 -8.27 -13.32 -18.17
CA LYS A 60 -7.75 -13.20 -19.55
C LYS A 60 -8.78 -12.67 -20.55
N GLU A 61 -10.02 -12.48 -20.13
CA GLU A 61 -11.11 -11.94 -20.95
C GLU A 61 -11.56 -10.57 -20.44
N ALA A 62 -11.42 -10.35 -19.13
CA ALA A 62 -11.75 -9.10 -18.46
C ALA A 62 -11.01 -7.90 -19.09
N MET A 63 -11.70 -6.77 -19.12
CA MET A 63 -11.20 -5.49 -19.63
C MET A 63 -11.22 -4.48 -18.51
N SER A 64 -10.17 -3.68 -18.39
CA SER A 64 -10.07 -2.58 -17.43
C SER A 64 -8.91 -1.68 -17.80
N ALA A 65 -9.06 -0.37 -17.62
CA ALA A 65 -7.89 0.49 -17.52
C ALA A 65 -7.29 0.34 -16.10
N VAL A 66 -5.99 0.09 -15.93
CA VAL A 66 -5.39 -0.11 -14.60
C VAL A 66 -4.62 1.15 -14.17
N THR A 67 -4.87 1.62 -12.93
CA THR A 67 -4.08 2.70 -12.31
C THR A 67 -3.08 2.17 -11.30
N LYS A 68 -2.13 3.03 -10.91
CA LYS A 68 -1.25 2.81 -9.75
C LYS A 68 -1.99 2.87 -8.40
N ALA A 69 -3.26 3.25 -8.38
CA ALA A 69 -4.09 3.34 -7.18
C ALA A 69 -4.71 1.97 -6.87
N ALA A 70 -3.84 1.05 -6.44
CA ALA A 70 -4.20 -0.33 -6.17
C ALA A 70 -3.61 -0.82 -4.84
N SER A 71 -4.19 -1.89 -4.30
CA SER A 71 -3.80 -2.50 -3.04
C SER A 71 -4.07 -4.00 -3.08
N VAL A 72 -3.28 -4.75 -2.33
CA VAL A 72 -3.34 -6.21 -2.28
C VAL A 72 -3.79 -6.65 -0.90
N ASP A 73 -4.73 -7.60 -0.84
CA ASP A 73 -5.16 -8.23 0.42
C ASP A 73 -4.23 -9.38 0.84
N ASP A 74 -4.52 -9.99 2.00
CA ASP A 74 -3.63 -11.01 2.57
C ASP A 74 -3.63 -12.33 1.75
N GLU A 75 -4.59 -12.50 0.84
CA GLU A 75 -4.68 -13.64 -0.10
C GLU A 75 -3.96 -13.37 -1.43
N GLY A 76 -3.51 -12.14 -1.64
CA GLY A 76 -2.92 -11.71 -2.90
C GLY A 76 -3.94 -11.22 -3.93
N ASN A 77 -5.21 -10.98 -3.60
CA ASN A 77 -6.14 -10.35 -4.55
C ASN A 77 -5.80 -8.88 -4.74
N LEU A 78 -5.84 -8.40 -6.00
CA LEU A 78 -5.53 -7.02 -6.35
C LEU A 78 -6.81 -6.19 -6.46
N TYR A 79 -6.98 -5.22 -5.58
CA TYR A 79 -8.07 -4.24 -5.60
C TYR A 79 -7.57 -2.94 -6.19
N PHE A 80 -8.32 -2.34 -7.09
CA PHE A 80 -7.88 -1.16 -7.81
C PHE A 80 -9.05 -0.32 -8.30
N VAL A 81 -8.81 0.97 -8.44
CA VAL A 81 -9.72 1.90 -9.12
C VAL A 81 -9.26 2.00 -10.58
N PRO A 82 -10.08 1.67 -11.58
CA PRO A 82 -9.67 1.76 -12.97
C PRO A 82 -9.27 3.16 -13.40
N ALA A 83 -8.40 3.25 -14.41
CA ALA A 83 -8.02 4.54 -14.98
C ALA A 83 -9.16 5.09 -15.83
N GLN A 84 -9.09 6.37 -16.21
CA GLN A 84 -9.96 6.97 -17.23
C GLN A 84 -11.48 6.96 -16.97
N GLY A 85 -11.91 6.73 -15.72
CA GLY A 85 -13.24 7.17 -15.28
C GLY A 85 -14.37 6.14 -15.40
N ASP A 86 -14.06 4.84 -15.36
CA ASP A 86 -15.07 3.78 -15.22
C ASP A 86 -15.78 3.80 -13.86
N GLY A 87 -15.37 4.69 -12.96
CA GLY A 87 -16.18 5.02 -11.78
C GLY A 87 -16.50 3.79 -10.92
N CYS A 88 -15.50 2.97 -10.66
CA CYS A 88 -15.71 1.76 -9.90
C CYS A 88 -14.47 1.37 -9.11
N LEU A 89 -14.70 0.51 -8.13
CA LEU A 89 -13.67 -0.23 -7.42
C LEU A 89 -13.80 -1.68 -7.85
N ARG A 90 -12.71 -2.28 -8.32
CA ARG A 90 -12.71 -3.64 -8.85
C ARG A 90 -11.67 -4.49 -8.14
N VAL A 91 -11.83 -5.80 -8.24
CA VAL A 91 -10.88 -6.79 -7.75
C VAL A 91 -10.50 -7.76 -8.86
N ALA A 92 -9.20 -8.02 -9.01
CA ALA A 92 -8.66 -9.15 -9.74
C ALA A 92 -8.21 -10.22 -8.74
N ARG A 93 -8.86 -11.38 -8.79
CA ARG A 93 -8.74 -12.45 -7.80
C ARG A 93 -7.67 -13.46 -8.18
N ILE A 94 -7.08 -14.10 -7.18
CA ILE A 94 -6.08 -15.15 -7.37
C ILE A 94 -6.65 -16.41 -8.08
N ASP A 95 -7.97 -16.59 -8.04
CA ASP A 95 -8.68 -17.64 -8.78
C ASP A 95 -8.88 -17.33 -10.28
N GLY A 96 -8.40 -16.17 -10.75
CA GLY A 96 -8.50 -15.77 -12.14
C GLY A 96 -9.83 -15.13 -12.51
N THR A 97 -10.59 -14.59 -11.56
CA THR A 97 -11.81 -13.81 -11.84
C THR A 97 -11.60 -12.32 -11.57
N VAL A 98 -12.17 -11.46 -12.41
CA VAL A 98 -12.28 -10.01 -12.18
C VAL A 98 -13.73 -9.63 -11.92
N GLN A 99 -13.96 -8.82 -10.88
CA GLN A 99 -15.29 -8.41 -10.44
C GLN A 99 -15.32 -6.94 -10.00
N THR A 100 -16.43 -6.26 -10.24
CA THR A 100 -16.74 -4.95 -9.65
C THR A 100 -17.27 -5.10 -8.23
N ILE A 101 -16.70 -4.31 -7.32
CA ILE A 101 -17.01 -4.27 -5.89
C ILE A 101 -17.94 -3.12 -5.53
N ALA A 102 -17.66 -1.94 -6.09
CA ALA A 102 -18.38 -0.71 -5.82
C ALA A 102 -18.39 0.19 -7.06
N GLY A 103 -19.36 1.09 -7.15
CA GLY A 103 -19.59 1.93 -8.34
C GLY A 103 -20.21 1.17 -9.51
N ALA A 104 -19.99 1.68 -10.73
CA ALA A 104 -20.49 1.17 -12.03
C ALA A 104 -21.96 1.42 -12.40
N ASP A 105 -22.77 2.03 -11.54
CA ASP A 105 -24.10 2.48 -11.95
C ASP A 105 -24.04 3.94 -12.44
N TYR A 106 -24.65 4.23 -13.60
CA TYR A 106 -24.78 5.58 -14.20
C TYR A 106 -25.63 6.58 -13.37
N TRP A 107 -25.87 6.30 -12.07
CA TRP A 107 -26.58 7.21 -11.18
C TRP A 107 -25.74 8.48 -11.00
N GLN A 108 -26.30 9.64 -11.38
CA GLN A 108 -25.70 10.95 -11.14
C GLN A 108 -25.98 11.47 -9.71
N GLY A 109 -26.20 10.56 -8.76
CA GLY A 109 -26.74 10.89 -7.47
C GLY A 109 -25.65 11.28 -6.48
N SER A 110 -25.55 12.57 -6.17
CA SER A 110 -24.99 13.05 -4.91
C SER A 110 -25.90 12.64 -3.74
N LEU A 111 -26.09 11.33 -3.51
CA LEU A 111 -26.81 10.86 -2.33
C LEU A 111 -25.93 11.18 -1.12
N PRO A 112 -26.35 12.10 -0.23
CA PRO A 112 -25.59 12.42 0.98
C PRO A 112 -25.83 11.32 2.01
N ALA A 113 -25.52 10.08 1.65
CA ALA A 113 -25.66 8.91 2.50
C ALA A 113 -24.35 8.71 3.27
N GLU A 114 -24.43 8.69 4.60
CA GLU A 114 -23.29 8.33 5.46
C GLU A 114 -23.01 6.82 5.41
N GLU A 115 -23.99 6.02 4.97
CA GLU A 115 -23.90 4.57 4.86
C GLU A 115 -24.89 4.05 3.80
N GLY A 116 -24.55 2.98 3.09
CA GLY A 116 -25.45 2.39 2.09
C GLY A 116 -24.81 1.27 1.26
N PRO A 117 -25.52 0.74 0.26
CA PRO A 117 -24.93 -0.18 -0.72
C PRO A 117 -23.71 0.46 -1.41
N ALA A 118 -22.61 -0.28 -1.55
CA ALA A 118 -21.35 0.25 -2.10
C ALA A 118 -21.46 0.75 -3.55
N ALA A 119 -22.48 0.31 -4.29
CA ALA A 119 -22.81 0.84 -5.62
C ALA A 119 -23.10 2.36 -5.62
N PHE A 120 -23.52 2.93 -4.49
CA PHE A 120 -23.89 4.34 -4.35
C PHE A 120 -22.75 5.26 -3.87
N ILE A 121 -21.51 4.79 -3.85
CA ILE A 121 -20.38 5.64 -3.42
C ILE A 121 -20.21 6.78 -4.45
N PRO A 122 -20.46 8.05 -4.06
CA PRO A 122 -20.71 9.13 -5.02
C PRO A 122 -19.46 9.61 -5.78
N HIS A 123 -18.26 9.26 -5.31
CA HIS A 123 -17.00 9.68 -5.92
C HIS A 123 -16.35 8.63 -6.82
N LEU A 124 -16.89 7.40 -6.79
CA LEU A 124 -16.68 6.48 -7.87
C LEU A 124 -17.59 6.89 -9.05
N GLN A 125 -18.13 8.10 -9.13
CA GLN A 125 -19.03 8.48 -10.21
C GLN A 125 -18.50 9.75 -10.88
N ARG A 126 -18.61 9.78 -12.21
CA ARG A 126 -18.04 10.83 -13.05
C ARG A 126 -18.89 12.10 -12.97
N ALA A 127 -18.44 13.11 -12.23
CA ALA A 127 -18.93 14.48 -12.39
C ALA A 127 -18.08 15.21 -13.45
N GLY A 128 -18.51 15.17 -14.72
CA GLY A 128 -18.21 16.25 -15.68
C GLY A 128 -16.83 16.37 -16.34
N GLY A 129 -15.93 15.36 -16.34
CA GLY A 129 -14.68 15.49 -17.11
C GLY A 129 -13.69 14.33 -16.98
N ILE A 130 -12.62 14.38 -17.79
CA ILE A 130 -11.43 13.50 -17.70
C ILE A 130 -10.58 13.97 -16.51
N GLY A 131 -11.12 13.83 -15.30
CA GLY A 131 -10.35 14.03 -14.08
C GLY A 131 -9.62 12.74 -13.73
N ASN A 132 -8.32 12.82 -13.42
CA ASN A 132 -7.58 11.68 -12.88
C ASN A 132 -8.27 11.20 -11.59
N PRO A 133 -8.68 9.92 -11.48
CA PRO A 133 -9.22 9.41 -10.23
C PRO A 133 -8.15 9.56 -9.15
N VAL A 134 -8.36 10.48 -8.22
CA VAL A 134 -7.51 10.71 -7.04
C VAL A 134 -7.75 9.64 -5.96
N SER A 135 -8.71 8.76 -6.18
CA SER A 135 -9.13 7.74 -5.22
C SER A 135 -8.12 6.62 -5.13
N THR A 136 -7.62 6.41 -3.93
CA THR A 136 -6.79 5.27 -3.55
C THR A 136 -7.67 4.22 -2.88
N CYS A 137 -7.46 2.94 -3.17
CA CYS A 137 -8.03 1.85 -2.40
C CYS A 137 -6.95 1.20 -1.52
N VAL A 138 -7.29 0.81 -0.30
CA VAL A 138 -6.45 0.02 0.61
C VAL A 138 -7.23 -1.19 1.09
N ALA A 139 -6.74 -2.40 0.80
CA ALA A 139 -7.32 -3.63 1.28
C ALA A 139 -6.72 -4.03 2.63
N VAL A 140 -7.56 -4.29 3.63
CA VAL A 140 -7.18 -4.69 4.98
C VAL A 140 -7.73 -6.09 5.26
N GLY A 141 -6.88 -7.02 5.71
CA GLY A 141 -7.27 -8.41 5.94
C GLY A 141 -7.57 -9.15 4.63
N SER A 142 -8.60 -9.99 4.64
CA SER A 142 -9.09 -10.73 3.46
C SER A 142 -10.57 -10.38 3.17
N PRO A 143 -10.87 -9.27 2.46
CA PRO A 143 -12.24 -8.76 2.26
C PRO A 143 -13.21 -9.76 1.59
N LEU A 144 -12.68 -10.67 0.77
CA LEU A 144 -13.43 -11.71 0.07
C LEU A 144 -13.65 -12.99 0.88
N LYS A 145 -13.05 -13.13 2.07
CA LYS A 145 -13.25 -14.29 2.95
C LYS A 145 -14.11 -13.93 4.16
N ASP A 146 -14.94 -14.88 4.57
CA ASP A 146 -15.71 -14.81 5.81
C ASP A 146 -14.94 -15.56 6.91
N GLY A 147 -15.00 -15.03 8.12
CA GLY A 147 -14.42 -15.61 9.32
C GLY A 147 -15.29 -16.71 9.90
N PRO A 148 -14.84 -17.35 11.00
CA PRO A 148 -15.59 -18.41 11.66
C PRO A 148 -16.99 -17.97 12.16
N ASP A 149 -17.17 -16.69 12.48
CA ASP A 149 -18.45 -16.07 12.85
C ASP A 149 -19.29 -15.64 11.64
N GLY A 150 -18.77 -15.86 10.43
CA GLY A 150 -19.33 -15.44 9.16
C GLY A 150 -19.26 -13.93 8.92
N GLN A 151 -18.50 -13.16 9.72
CA GLN A 151 -18.19 -11.77 9.43
C GLN A 151 -17.01 -11.70 8.44
N PRO A 152 -16.91 -10.68 7.58
CA PRO A 152 -15.77 -10.55 6.69
C PRO A 152 -14.45 -10.49 7.46
N LEU A 153 -13.44 -11.25 7.01
CA LEU A 153 -12.07 -11.19 7.54
C LEU A 153 -11.31 -9.92 7.12
N GLY A 154 -11.97 -9.00 6.42
CA GLY A 154 -11.35 -7.80 5.91
C GLY A 154 -12.35 -6.78 5.38
N TYR A 155 -11.80 -5.65 4.94
CA TYR A 155 -12.55 -4.56 4.34
C TYR A 155 -11.63 -3.74 3.43
N LEU A 156 -12.22 -2.85 2.64
CA LEU A 156 -11.51 -1.88 1.82
C LEU A 156 -11.69 -0.49 2.42
N ILE A 157 -10.65 0.33 2.36
CA ILE A 157 -10.76 1.78 2.61
C ILE A 157 -10.52 2.51 1.31
N THR A 158 -11.39 3.45 0.98
CA THR A 158 -11.20 4.37 -0.14
C THR A 158 -11.49 5.80 0.29
N ARG A 159 -11.23 6.76 -0.60
CA ARG A 159 -11.38 8.18 -0.32
C ARG A 159 -12.09 8.93 -1.45
N GLY A 160 -12.88 9.92 -1.05
CA GLY A 160 -13.58 10.86 -1.93
C GLY A 160 -12.65 11.52 -2.94
N GLY A 161 -13.06 11.53 -4.21
CA GLY A 161 -12.45 12.35 -5.26
C GLY A 161 -12.95 13.80 -5.18
N HIS A 162 -12.24 14.73 -5.83
CA HIS A 162 -12.65 16.13 -5.90
C HIS A 162 -13.96 16.34 -6.67
N GLY A 163 -14.76 17.32 -6.25
CA GLY A 163 -15.95 17.77 -6.98
C GLY A 163 -17.25 17.03 -6.66
N THR A 164 -17.30 16.22 -5.59
CA THR A 164 -18.49 15.43 -5.22
C THR A 164 -19.24 16.00 -4.03
N GLY A 165 -18.74 17.09 -3.43
CA GLY A 165 -19.24 17.63 -2.18
C GLY A 165 -18.83 16.80 -0.95
N LEU A 166 -18.10 15.70 -1.16
CA LEU A 166 -17.56 14.80 -0.14
C LEU A 166 -16.05 14.61 -0.35
N ASP A 167 -15.38 15.64 -0.86
CA ASP A 167 -14.01 15.66 -1.38
C ASP A 167 -12.92 15.29 -0.35
N ASN A 168 -13.30 15.11 0.92
CA ASN A 168 -12.41 14.72 2.01
C ASN A 168 -12.92 13.50 2.81
N ALA A 169 -14.03 12.89 2.38
CA ALA A 169 -14.62 11.76 3.07
C ALA A 169 -13.79 10.49 2.86
N ILE A 170 -13.63 9.71 3.92
CA ILE A 170 -12.99 8.40 3.91
C ILE A 170 -14.07 7.35 4.10
N TYR A 171 -14.08 6.35 3.24
CA TYR A 171 -15.11 5.32 3.17
C TYR A 171 -14.50 3.97 3.56
N LYS A 172 -15.20 3.24 4.43
CA LYS A 172 -14.98 1.81 4.61
C LYS A 172 -15.99 1.05 3.77
N ILE A 173 -15.53 0.04 3.04
CA ILE A 173 -16.34 -0.85 2.20
C ILE A 173 -16.15 -2.28 2.67
N TRP A 174 -17.23 -3.02 2.92
CA TRP A 174 -17.18 -4.41 3.39
C TRP A 174 -18.39 -5.22 2.90
N ARG A 175 -18.32 -6.55 3.01
CA ARG A 175 -19.47 -7.43 2.76
C ARG A 175 -20.39 -7.43 3.98
N ASN A 176 -21.56 -6.83 3.90
CA ASN A 176 -22.47 -6.69 5.04
C ASN A 176 -23.42 -7.89 5.15
N LYS A 177 -23.18 -8.76 6.14
CA LYS A 177 -23.96 -9.98 6.40
C LYS A 177 -25.44 -9.68 6.67
N GLU A 178 -25.73 -8.64 7.45
CA GLU A 178 -27.10 -8.21 7.77
C GLU A 178 -27.87 -7.74 6.52
N LYS A 179 -27.15 -7.42 5.44
CA LYS A 179 -27.69 -7.05 4.12
C LYS A 179 -27.50 -8.15 3.09
N GLY A 180 -27.46 -9.41 3.52
CA GLY A 180 -27.36 -10.57 2.64
C GLY A 180 -25.98 -10.75 1.99
N GLY A 181 -24.92 -10.27 2.64
CA GLY A 181 -23.55 -10.38 2.14
C GLY A 181 -23.20 -9.40 1.02
N ARG A 182 -24.07 -8.43 0.73
CA ARG A 182 -23.83 -7.39 -0.29
C ARG A 182 -22.70 -6.46 0.13
N TRP A 183 -21.99 -5.90 -0.85
CA TRP A 183 -21.04 -4.83 -0.59
C TRP A 183 -21.74 -3.57 -0.09
N TRP A 184 -21.23 -3.06 1.01
CA TRP A 184 -21.78 -1.93 1.75
C TRP A 184 -20.68 -0.94 2.04
N PHE A 185 -21.03 0.33 2.20
CA PHE A 185 -20.09 1.37 2.57
C PHE A 185 -20.58 2.15 3.78
N ARG A 186 -19.65 2.76 4.51
CA ARG A 186 -19.90 3.81 5.50
C ARG A 186 -18.80 4.88 5.43
N ILE A 187 -19.15 6.12 5.69
CA ILE A 187 -18.18 7.20 5.91
C ILE A 187 -17.60 7.01 7.32
N ILE A 188 -16.28 6.92 7.41
CA ILE A 188 -15.56 6.74 8.68
C ILE A 188 -14.88 8.01 9.17
N ALA A 189 -14.60 8.98 8.27
CA ALA A 189 -14.01 10.26 8.60
C ALA A 189 -14.23 11.28 7.47
N GLY A 190 -13.96 12.57 7.74
CA GLY A 190 -13.84 13.62 6.72
C GLY A 190 -15.05 14.53 6.55
N THR A 191 -16.20 14.18 7.12
CA THR A 191 -17.45 14.95 7.06
C THR A 191 -17.76 15.75 8.32
N GLY A 192 -16.91 15.67 9.35
CA GLY A 192 -17.13 16.37 10.61
C GLY A 192 -16.83 17.87 10.55
N THR A 193 -16.60 18.46 11.72
CA THR A 193 -16.29 19.89 11.87
C THR A 193 -14.95 20.15 12.55
N ASN A 194 -14.40 19.16 13.27
CA ASN A 194 -13.15 19.30 14.00
C ASN A 194 -11.96 19.03 13.08
N LEU A 195 -10.86 19.75 13.28
CA LEU A 195 -9.61 19.41 12.64
C LEU A 195 -9.05 18.08 13.20
N PRO A 196 -8.24 17.34 12.43
CA PRO A 196 -7.56 16.14 12.94
C PRO A 196 -6.64 16.51 14.13
N PRO A 197 -6.44 15.59 15.09
CA PRO A 197 -5.56 15.85 16.23
C PRO A 197 -4.11 16.03 15.77
N THR A 198 -3.40 17.00 16.33
CA THR A 198 -1.99 17.31 15.96
C THR A 198 -1.00 16.97 17.07
N THR A 199 -1.48 16.55 18.24
CA THR A 199 -0.66 16.09 19.36
C THR A 199 -0.53 14.57 19.31
N VAL A 200 0.69 14.05 19.32
CA VAL A 200 0.93 12.59 19.31
C VAL A 200 0.27 11.93 20.52
N GLY A 201 -0.44 10.82 20.29
CA GLY A 201 -1.22 10.10 21.28
C GLY A 201 -2.63 10.65 21.50
N GLN A 202 -2.93 11.87 21.04
CA GLN A 202 -4.29 12.40 21.09
C GLN A 202 -5.19 11.62 20.13
N SER A 203 -6.34 11.19 20.64
CA SER A 203 -7.36 10.43 19.93
C SER A 203 -8.68 11.19 19.92
N VAL A 204 -9.37 11.18 18.78
CA VAL A 204 -10.70 11.79 18.63
C VAL A 204 -11.64 10.85 17.85
N PRO A 205 -12.97 10.96 18.00
CA PRO A 205 -13.90 10.23 17.14
C PRO A 205 -13.69 10.60 15.67
N ALA A 206 -13.39 9.62 14.82
CA ALA A 206 -13.01 9.84 13.43
C ALA A 206 -14.13 10.51 12.61
N LYS A 207 -15.40 10.16 12.89
CA LYS A 207 -16.58 10.78 12.29
C LYS A 207 -16.70 12.29 12.51
N ASN A 208 -16.08 12.82 13.58
CA ASN A 208 -16.11 14.24 13.89
C ASN A 208 -14.99 15.03 13.20
N VAL A 209 -14.09 14.35 12.49
CA VAL A 209 -12.93 14.95 11.83
C VAL A 209 -13.28 15.43 10.43
N ARG A 210 -12.79 16.62 10.07
CA ARG A 210 -12.73 17.18 8.73
C ARG A 210 -11.28 17.42 8.35
N PHE A 211 -10.84 16.86 7.24
CA PHE A 211 -9.51 17.10 6.72
C PHE A 211 -9.48 18.39 5.89
N PRO A 212 -8.52 19.32 6.14
CA PRO A 212 -8.32 20.48 5.28
C PRO A 212 -7.89 20.09 3.86
N ARG A 213 -7.12 19.01 3.76
CA ARG A 213 -6.68 18.37 2.52
C ARG A 213 -6.90 16.89 2.58
N LEU A 214 -7.38 16.33 1.48
CA LEU A 214 -7.69 14.91 1.35
C LEU A 214 -6.48 14.05 1.77
N PRO A 215 -6.59 13.25 2.85
CA PRO A 215 -5.47 12.44 3.32
C PRO A 215 -5.22 11.29 2.35
N PHE A 216 -3.97 10.87 2.23
CA PHE A 216 -3.63 9.57 1.67
C PHE A 216 -4.03 8.48 2.66
N VAL A 217 -4.53 7.37 2.12
CA VAL A 217 -4.84 6.17 2.90
C VAL A 217 -3.79 5.12 2.58
N ASN A 218 -3.23 4.49 3.61
CA ASN A 218 -2.32 3.36 3.51
C ASN A 218 -2.66 2.33 4.58
N LYS A 219 -1.97 1.18 4.54
CA LYS A 219 -1.88 0.26 5.66
C LYS A 219 -0.42 0.11 6.08
N ARG A 220 -0.19 -0.22 7.34
CA ARG A 220 1.10 -0.69 7.84
C ARG A 220 0.92 -2.00 8.59
N GLU A 221 1.92 -2.86 8.48
CA GLU A 221 2.01 -4.09 9.27
C GLU A 221 3.09 -3.89 10.32
N LEU A 222 2.74 -4.08 11.59
CA LEU A 222 3.68 -3.98 12.71
C LEU A 222 4.38 -5.31 12.95
N ALA A 223 5.51 -5.31 13.67
CA ALA A 223 6.29 -6.51 13.97
C ALA A 223 5.49 -7.62 14.71
N ASN A 224 4.38 -7.28 15.36
CA ASN A 224 3.47 -8.23 16.00
C ASN A 224 2.39 -8.80 15.04
N GLY A 225 2.51 -8.55 13.74
CA GLY A 225 1.54 -8.96 12.71
C GLY A 225 0.26 -8.12 12.67
N LYS A 226 0.12 -7.10 13.52
CA LYS A 226 -1.05 -6.22 13.50
C LYS A 226 -1.00 -5.33 12.25
N THR A 227 -2.05 -5.40 11.44
CA THR A 227 -2.28 -4.43 10.36
C THR A 227 -3.06 -3.22 10.90
N GLU A 228 -2.58 -2.02 10.58
CA GLU A 228 -3.22 -0.75 10.94
C GLU A 228 -3.55 0.06 9.69
N VAL A 229 -4.72 0.72 9.70
CA VAL A 229 -5.08 1.71 8.68
C VAL A 229 -4.45 3.04 9.04
N VAL A 230 -3.69 3.59 8.11
CA VAL A 230 -2.96 4.84 8.29
C VAL A 230 -3.49 5.90 7.34
N LEU A 231 -3.83 7.06 7.90
CA LEU A 231 -4.19 8.26 7.17
C LEU A 231 -3.03 9.26 7.31
N HIS A 232 -2.63 9.92 6.23
CA HIS A 232 -1.63 10.98 6.34
C HIS A 232 -1.92 12.16 5.41
N SER A 233 -1.70 13.36 5.92
CA SER A 233 -1.91 14.62 5.22
C SER A 233 -1.11 15.72 5.92
N GLU A 234 -0.60 16.67 5.15
CA GLU A 234 0.08 17.86 5.70
C GLU A 234 1.21 17.51 6.68
N GLY A 235 1.87 16.36 6.45
CA GLY A 235 3.00 15.87 7.27
C GLY A 235 2.60 15.18 8.57
N ASN A 236 1.31 15.10 8.87
CA ASN A 236 0.81 14.38 10.03
C ASN A 236 0.36 12.97 9.63
N VAL A 237 0.45 12.05 10.58
CA VAL A 237 0.09 10.65 10.41
C VAL A 237 -0.87 10.25 11.52
N TRP A 238 -1.95 9.60 11.14
CA TRP A 238 -2.97 9.11 12.05
C TRP A 238 -3.24 7.63 11.82
N VAL A 239 -3.52 6.91 12.90
CA VAL A 239 -4.03 5.53 12.85
C VAL A 239 -5.53 5.55 13.10
N TYR A 240 -6.28 4.89 12.22
CA TYR A 240 -7.72 4.67 12.39
C TYR A 240 -7.96 3.35 13.13
N ASP A 241 -8.65 3.42 14.26
CA ASP A 241 -9.15 2.24 14.98
C ASP A 241 -10.59 1.96 14.55
N ASP A 242 -10.78 0.90 13.77
CA ASP A 242 -12.09 0.52 13.23
C ASP A 242 -13.09 0.06 14.30
N ARG A 243 -12.60 -0.52 15.40
CA ARG A 243 -13.44 -1.01 16.51
C ARG A 243 -13.96 0.15 17.34
N GLN A 244 -13.08 1.12 17.64
CA GLN A 244 -13.44 2.29 18.44
C GLN A 244 -14.03 3.43 17.60
N GLY A 245 -13.82 3.43 16.29
CA GLY A 245 -14.20 4.53 15.41
C GLY A 245 -13.41 5.81 15.71
N THR A 246 -12.15 5.68 16.13
CA THR A 246 -11.29 6.80 16.54
C THR A 246 -10.12 7.00 15.60
N LEU A 247 -9.59 8.23 15.59
CA LEU A 247 -8.42 8.64 14.84
C LEU A 247 -7.37 9.16 15.82
N THR A 248 -6.22 8.50 15.89
CA THR A 248 -5.14 8.82 16.83
C THR A 248 -3.92 9.35 16.08
N CYS A 249 -3.41 10.52 16.45
CA CYS A 249 -2.17 11.06 15.88
C CYS A 249 -0.95 10.25 16.36
N VAL A 250 -0.14 9.76 15.43
CA VAL A 250 1.06 8.95 15.73
C VAL A 250 2.37 9.59 15.26
N LEU A 251 2.30 10.57 14.36
CA LEU A 251 3.43 11.41 13.97
C LEU A 251 2.91 12.79 13.56
N THR A 252 3.59 13.85 13.98
CA THR A 252 3.29 15.21 13.55
C THR A 252 4.45 15.83 12.78
N ALA A 253 4.12 16.72 11.85
CA ALA A 253 5.10 17.46 11.06
C ALA A 253 6.17 18.15 11.93
N SER A 254 5.79 18.68 13.10
CA SER A 254 6.68 19.39 14.00
C SER A 254 7.79 18.52 14.61
N GLN A 255 7.60 17.20 14.67
CA GLN A 255 8.61 16.28 15.20
C GLN A 255 9.83 16.14 14.28
N TYR A 256 9.62 16.16 12.96
CA TYR A 256 10.69 15.84 12.01
C TYR A 256 11.07 17.00 11.08
N MET A 257 10.21 17.99 10.85
CA MET A 257 10.52 19.09 9.90
C MET A 257 11.59 20.06 10.42
N GLY A 258 11.85 20.09 11.74
CA GLY A 258 12.93 20.88 12.35
C GLY A 258 14.27 20.13 12.49
N ALA A 259 14.35 18.87 12.06
CA ALA A 259 15.54 18.06 12.24
C ALA A 259 16.75 18.61 11.46
N GLU A 260 17.95 18.40 12.00
CA GLU A 260 19.21 18.96 11.47
C GLU A 260 19.47 18.57 10.00
N VAL A 261 19.09 17.36 9.61
CA VAL A 261 19.18 16.87 8.23
C VAL A 261 18.56 17.83 7.22
N TRP A 262 17.47 18.53 7.59
CA TRP A 262 16.83 19.49 6.71
C TRP A 262 17.66 20.74 6.49
N LYS A 263 18.40 21.20 7.51
CA LYS A 263 19.29 22.36 7.37
C LYS A 263 20.40 22.05 6.37
N THR A 264 20.95 20.83 6.41
CA THR A 264 21.92 20.37 5.42
C THR A 264 21.30 20.29 4.02
N LEU A 265 20.16 19.61 3.86
CA LEU A 265 19.51 19.41 2.56
C LEU A 265 19.03 20.72 1.92
N ARG A 266 18.64 21.72 2.72
CA ARG A 266 18.06 22.99 2.26
C ARG A 266 19.02 24.17 2.38
N GLN A 267 20.30 23.93 2.71
CA GLN A 267 21.30 24.99 2.88
C GLN A 267 20.82 26.08 3.85
N GLY A 268 20.27 25.65 4.99
CA GLY A 268 19.70 26.52 6.03
C GLY A 268 18.31 27.10 5.73
N ARG A 269 17.76 26.92 4.52
CA ARG A 269 16.39 27.39 4.21
C ARG A 269 15.34 26.53 4.92
N PRO A 270 14.22 27.12 5.39
CA PRO A 270 13.17 26.35 6.05
C PRO A 270 12.51 25.36 5.08
N VAL A 271 12.04 24.25 5.63
CA VAL A 271 11.17 23.31 4.93
C VAL A 271 9.75 23.88 4.97
N THR A 272 9.20 24.23 3.82
CA THR A 272 7.88 24.86 3.71
C THR A 272 6.77 23.87 3.36
N GLN A 273 7.13 22.66 2.93
CA GLN A 273 6.18 21.62 2.57
C GLN A 273 6.61 20.28 3.18
N PRO A 274 5.70 19.57 3.86
CA PRO A 274 5.99 18.26 4.38
C PRO A 274 6.12 17.22 3.24
N PRO A 275 6.82 16.10 3.50
CA PRO A 275 6.77 14.90 2.65
C PRO A 275 5.34 14.51 2.30
N GLN A 276 5.09 14.22 1.01
CA GLN A 276 3.76 13.87 0.50
C GLN A 276 3.53 12.37 0.42
N ARG A 277 4.60 11.57 0.34
CA ARG A 277 4.53 10.11 0.32
C ARG A 277 5.18 9.55 1.57
N MET A 278 4.56 8.50 2.11
CA MET A 278 5.04 7.81 3.28
C MET A 278 4.96 6.30 3.09
N GLY A 279 5.99 5.61 3.60
CA GLY A 279 6.03 4.19 3.84
C GLY A 279 6.18 3.89 5.33
N PHE A 280 6.03 2.62 5.70
CA PHE A 280 6.07 2.20 7.10
C PHE A 280 6.87 0.91 7.24
N TRP A 281 7.75 0.87 8.24
CA TRP A 281 8.45 -0.35 8.63
C TRP A 281 7.74 -1.07 9.79
N PRO A 282 7.95 -2.39 9.93
CA PRO A 282 7.36 -3.18 11.01
C PRO A 282 7.74 -2.73 12.42
N ASP A 283 8.91 -2.13 12.59
CA ASP A 283 9.32 -1.52 13.87
C ASP A 283 8.53 -0.26 14.26
N GLY A 284 7.62 0.21 13.39
CA GLY A 284 6.81 1.41 13.58
C GLY A 284 7.44 2.69 13.02
N SER A 285 8.64 2.62 12.43
CA SER A 285 9.30 3.76 11.80
C SER A 285 8.55 4.22 10.56
N PHE A 286 8.72 5.51 10.27
CA PHE A 286 8.09 6.18 9.13
C PHE A 286 9.16 6.45 8.06
N ILE A 287 8.87 6.06 6.82
CA ILE A 287 9.72 6.33 5.67
C ILE A 287 9.11 7.49 4.90
N LEU A 288 9.71 8.67 5.00
CA LEU A 288 9.17 9.89 4.42
C LEU A 288 9.87 10.19 3.10
N ASN A 289 9.13 10.55 2.06
CA ASN A 289 9.70 10.91 0.79
C ASN A 289 9.28 12.33 0.38
N THR A 290 10.29 13.16 0.13
CA THR A 290 10.08 14.43 -0.56
C THR A 290 10.44 14.25 -2.01
N TYR A 291 9.45 14.50 -2.85
CA TYR A 291 9.61 14.65 -4.28
C TYR A 291 9.10 16.05 -4.58
N GLN A 292 10.01 16.94 -4.98
CA GLN A 292 9.61 18.26 -5.47
C GLN A 292 9.48 18.11 -6.98
N GLU A 293 8.30 18.39 -7.52
CA GLU A 293 7.93 18.29 -8.95
C GLU A 293 8.84 19.09 -9.91
N THR A 294 9.93 19.68 -9.41
CA THR A 294 11.06 20.20 -10.19
C THR A 294 12.16 19.13 -10.29
N TYR A 295 12.22 18.53 -11.47
CA TYR A 295 13.22 17.52 -11.85
C TYR A 295 14.66 18.04 -11.63
N PRO A 296 15.59 17.28 -11.02
CA PRO A 296 15.46 15.99 -10.32
C PRO A 296 15.80 16.09 -8.81
N ILE A 297 14.90 16.62 -7.97
CA ILE A 297 15.22 16.91 -6.55
C ILE A 297 14.31 16.11 -5.60
N GLY A 298 14.93 15.34 -4.71
CA GLY A 298 14.19 14.63 -3.67
C GLY A 298 15.08 13.90 -2.67
N CYS A 299 14.46 13.46 -1.57
CA CYS A 299 15.11 12.63 -0.57
C CYS A 299 14.15 11.62 0.06
N VAL A 300 14.74 10.61 0.71
CA VAL A 300 14.05 9.64 1.55
C VAL A 300 14.63 9.73 2.95
N LEU A 301 13.76 9.88 3.94
CA LEU A 301 14.11 9.96 5.35
C LEU A 301 13.47 8.82 6.12
N LYS A 302 14.14 8.35 7.16
CA LYS A 302 13.53 7.53 8.21
C LYS A 302 13.25 8.41 9.42
N VAL A 303 12.08 8.26 10.02
CA VAL A 303 11.75 8.82 11.33
C VAL A 303 11.45 7.67 12.28
N THR A 304 12.06 7.66 13.47
CA THR A 304 11.80 6.63 14.49
C THR A 304 10.34 6.65 14.97
N PRO A 305 9.83 5.55 15.55
CA PRO A 305 8.44 5.48 16.01
C PRO A 305 8.05 6.58 16.99
N ASP A 306 8.99 7.07 17.81
CA ASP A 306 8.78 8.16 18.77
C ASP A 306 8.94 9.57 18.16
N GLY A 307 9.28 9.66 16.88
CA GLY A 307 9.49 10.90 16.15
C GLY A 307 10.77 11.66 16.53
N LYS A 308 11.67 11.10 17.35
CA LYS A 308 12.82 11.85 17.89
C LYS A 308 14.06 11.82 17.01
N GLN A 309 14.24 10.77 16.22
CA GLN A 309 15.39 10.64 15.33
C GLN A 309 14.94 10.69 13.88
N VAL A 310 15.67 11.47 13.08
CA VAL A 310 15.46 11.59 11.63
C VAL A 310 16.78 11.27 10.94
N GLU A 311 16.76 10.27 10.07
CA GLU A 311 17.92 9.77 9.34
C GLU A 311 17.72 9.96 7.84
N LEU A 312 18.76 10.44 7.14
CA LEU A 312 18.77 10.51 5.68
C LEU A 312 19.12 9.15 5.09
N LEU A 313 18.18 8.55 4.36
CA LEU A 313 18.38 7.25 3.74
C LEU A 313 18.84 7.36 2.27
N ALA A 314 18.29 8.30 1.51
CA ALA A 314 18.66 8.54 0.12
C ALA A 314 18.47 10.02 -0.25
N THR A 315 19.29 10.54 -1.16
CA THR A 315 19.14 11.91 -1.66
C THR A 315 19.57 12.04 -3.12
N ASN A 316 18.90 12.92 -3.85
CA ASN A 316 19.33 13.37 -5.16
C ASN A 316 19.43 14.90 -5.16
N PRO A 317 20.63 15.48 -4.91
CA PRO A 317 20.80 16.92 -4.91
C PRO A 317 20.68 17.48 -6.33
N ARG A 318 20.25 18.74 -6.43
CA ARG A 318 20.15 19.47 -7.70
C ARG A 318 21.51 19.47 -8.42
N GLY A 319 21.51 19.16 -9.72
CA GLY A 319 22.70 19.25 -10.57
C GLY A 319 23.58 17.99 -10.61
N SER A 320 23.20 16.89 -9.95
CA SER A 320 23.95 15.63 -10.00
C SER A 320 23.68 14.83 -11.29
N VAL A 321 23.85 15.47 -12.44
CA VAL A 321 23.62 14.85 -13.76
C VAL A 321 24.64 13.77 -14.10
N ASP A 322 25.83 13.84 -13.48
CA ASP A 322 26.97 12.96 -13.72
C ASP A 322 26.87 11.60 -13.01
N LYS A 323 25.91 11.45 -12.08
CA LYS A 323 25.62 10.14 -11.51
C LYS A 323 24.95 9.29 -12.61
N ALA A 324 25.52 8.13 -12.87
CA ALA A 324 25.07 7.21 -13.93
C ALA A 324 24.79 5.79 -13.43
N PHE A 325 24.92 5.52 -12.13
CA PHE A 325 24.83 4.18 -11.56
C PHE A 325 23.98 4.18 -10.29
N ASP A 326 23.40 3.03 -9.96
CA ASP A 326 22.99 2.73 -8.59
C ASP A 326 24.24 2.63 -7.66
N GLY A 327 24.07 2.31 -6.38
CA GLY A 327 25.18 2.22 -5.43
C GLY A 327 24.86 2.90 -4.11
N ASP A 328 25.84 3.56 -3.49
CA ASP A 328 25.63 4.32 -2.26
C ASP A 328 24.52 5.37 -2.44
N ALA A 329 23.47 5.25 -1.62
CA ALA A 329 22.23 6.00 -1.79
C ALA A 329 22.36 7.52 -1.55
N LEU A 330 23.43 7.94 -0.85
CA LEU A 330 23.69 9.34 -0.54
C LEU A 330 24.65 9.95 -1.57
N ASN A 331 25.64 9.18 -1.99
CA ASN A 331 26.80 9.72 -2.70
C ASN A 331 26.87 9.29 -4.16
N GLN A 332 26.38 8.10 -4.52
CA GLN A 332 26.62 7.50 -5.84
C GLN A 332 25.35 7.38 -6.68
N THR A 333 24.22 7.02 -6.07
CA THR A 333 23.01 6.66 -6.81
C THR A 333 22.44 7.81 -7.64
N ALA A 334 22.23 7.56 -8.92
CA ALA A 334 21.50 8.45 -9.80
C ALA A 334 20.02 8.11 -9.79
N PHE A 335 19.19 9.10 -9.44
CA PHE A 335 17.76 9.00 -9.63
C PHE A 335 17.34 9.86 -10.82
N PHE A 336 16.67 9.25 -11.79
CA PHE A 336 15.97 10.00 -12.82
C PHE A 336 14.75 10.67 -12.17
N GLY A 337 14.87 11.98 -11.92
CA GLY A 337 13.85 12.78 -11.25
C GLY A 337 13.87 12.77 -9.72
N GLY A 338 14.70 11.95 -9.07
CA GLY A 338 14.76 11.82 -7.62
C GLY A 338 14.19 10.49 -7.11
N PRO A 339 14.50 10.08 -5.87
CA PRO A 339 13.94 8.85 -5.31
C PRO A 339 12.43 9.02 -5.11
N LEU A 340 11.63 8.14 -5.68
CA LEU A 340 10.20 8.06 -5.45
C LEU A 340 9.88 6.75 -4.74
N LEU A 341 9.02 6.76 -3.71
CA LEU A 341 8.60 5.51 -3.07
C LEU A 341 7.72 4.70 -4.03
N ALA A 342 8.07 3.42 -4.21
CA ALA A 342 7.22 2.46 -4.90
C ALA A 342 5.90 2.30 -4.13
N GLY A 343 4.78 2.21 -4.83
CA GLY A 343 3.45 2.28 -4.23
C GLY A 343 3.08 1.09 -3.35
N GLY A 344 2.24 1.37 -2.34
CA GLY A 344 1.28 0.45 -1.72
C GLY A 344 1.86 -0.82 -1.08
N GLY A 345 2.08 -0.79 0.24
CA GLY A 345 2.34 -2.01 1.01
C GLY A 345 3.10 -1.79 2.31
N ALA A 346 3.14 -2.84 3.12
CA ALA A 346 4.11 -2.97 4.21
C ALA A 346 5.49 -3.24 3.60
N TYR A 347 6.49 -2.47 4.02
CA TYR A 347 7.86 -2.71 3.59
C TYR A 347 8.50 -3.76 4.49
N PRO A 348 9.34 -4.67 3.96
CA PRO A 348 10.20 -5.48 4.82
C PRO A 348 11.07 -4.59 5.69
N GLN A 349 11.38 -5.05 6.90
CA GLN A 349 12.25 -4.29 7.82
C GLN A 349 13.60 -3.97 7.17
N GLY A 350 13.99 -2.70 7.20
CA GLY A 350 15.27 -2.25 6.63
C GLY A 350 15.32 -2.17 5.10
N VAL A 351 14.19 -2.40 4.42
CA VAL A 351 14.08 -2.30 2.96
C VAL A 351 13.18 -1.12 2.59
N VAL A 352 13.64 -0.25 1.69
CA VAL A 352 12.78 0.76 1.05
C VAL A 352 12.73 0.47 -0.44
N LEU A 353 11.53 0.33 -0.99
CA LEU A 353 11.35 0.16 -2.43
C LEU A 353 11.19 1.53 -3.07
N LEU A 354 11.96 1.73 -4.13
CA LEU A 354 12.07 2.99 -4.84
C LEU A 354 11.74 2.77 -6.31
N THR A 355 11.26 3.82 -6.94
CA THR A 355 11.14 3.93 -8.39
C THR A 355 11.87 5.19 -8.86
N ALA A 356 12.12 5.27 -10.16
CA ALA A 356 12.41 6.54 -10.83
C ALA A 356 11.08 7.23 -11.21
N VAL A 357 11.13 8.50 -11.63
CA VAL A 357 9.91 9.28 -11.96
C VAL A 357 9.10 8.67 -13.11
N ASP A 358 9.74 7.95 -14.02
CA ASP A 358 9.10 7.20 -15.10
C ASP A 358 8.47 5.86 -14.62
N ASP A 359 8.71 5.50 -13.36
CA ASP A 359 8.39 4.23 -12.71
C ASP A 359 8.92 2.98 -13.43
N ALA A 360 9.89 3.15 -14.35
CA ALA A 360 10.35 2.12 -15.27
C ALA A 360 10.97 0.93 -14.56
N LEU A 361 11.68 1.17 -13.45
CA LEU A 361 12.50 0.20 -12.75
C LEU A 361 12.08 0.09 -11.29
N LEU A 362 11.94 -1.14 -10.80
CA LEU A 362 11.82 -1.40 -9.36
C LEU A 362 13.22 -1.42 -8.73
N ARG A 363 13.48 -0.47 -7.84
CA ARG A 363 14.71 -0.37 -7.07
C ARG A 363 14.46 -0.65 -5.60
N ARG A 364 15.53 -1.02 -4.91
CA ARG A 364 15.54 -1.31 -3.48
C ARG A 364 16.71 -0.59 -2.83
N LEU A 365 16.43 0.18 -1.80
CA LEU A 365 17.40 0.67 -0.84
C LEU A 365 17.49 -0.31 0.33
N LYS A 366 18.67 -0.87 0.55
CA LYS A 366 18.99 -1.78 1.65
C LYS A 366 20.45 -1.58 2.04
N ASP A 367 20.73 -1.52 3.33
CA ASP A 367 22.10 -1.36 3.88
C ASP A 367 22.84 -0.14 3.29
N GLY A 368 22.12 0.98 3.11
CA GLY A 368 22.66 2.23 2.54
C GLY A 368 22.89 2.21 1.02
N ARG A 369 22.54 1.12 0.34
CA ARG A 369 22.78 0.94 -1.10
C ARG A 369 21.50 0.75 -1.88
N VAL A 370 21.41 1.39 -3.04
CA VAL A 370 20.34 1.20 -4.02
C VAL A 370 20.75 0.12 -5.00
N ALA A 371 19.81 -0.74 -5.36
CA ALA A 371 19.96 -1.77 -6.39
C ALA A 371 18.66 -1.94 -7.15
N THR A 372 18.74 -2.33 -8.42
CA THR A 372 17.61 -2.61 -9.29
C THR A 372 17.30 -4.12 -9.28
N LEU A 373 16.01 -4.47 -9.31
CA LEU A 373 15.57 -5.86 -9.48
C LEU A 373 15.84 -6.32 -10.92
N CYS A 374 16.58 -7.41 -11.08
CA CYS A 374 16.79 -8.08 -12.36
C CYS A 374 15.76 -9.19 -12.61
N LYS A 375 15.56 -9.59 -13.88
CA LYS A 375 14.61 -10.64 -14.28
C LYS A 375 14.90 -12.01 -13.66
N ASP A 376 16.16 -12.30 -13.35
CA ASP A 376 16.57 -13.51 -12.62
C ASP A 376 16.31 -13.45 -11.10
N GLY A 377 15.78 -12.34 -10.58
CA GLY A 377 15.42 -12.16 -9.17
C GLY A 377 16.58 -11.78 -8.27
N GLU A 378 17.70 -11.34 -8.85
CA GLU A 378 18.81 -10.76 -8.10
C GLU A 378 18.71 -9.24 -8.03
N TRP A 379 19.29 -8.67 -6.98
CA TRP A 379 19.38 -7.23 -6.78
C TRP A 379 20.76 -6.75 -7.18
N ARG A 380 20.85 -5.92 -8.22
CA ARG A 380 22.13 -5.47 -8.76
C ARG A 380 22.21 -3.96 -8.84
N GLU A 381 23.38 -3.42 -8.55
CA GLU A 381 23.64 -2.03 -8.90
C GLU A 381 23.72 -1.90 -10.41
N PHE A 382 22.79 -1.12 -10.96
CA PHE A 382 22.54 -1.04 -12.38
C PHE A 382 22.88 0.36 -12.93
N PRO A 383 23.47 0.46 -14.13
CA PRO A 383 23.70 1.74 -14.75
C PRO A 383 22.37 2.35 -15.22
N THR A 384 22.11 3.60 -14.86
CA THR A 384 20.84 4.30 -15.09
C THR A 384 20.92 5.27 -16.27
N LYS A 385 22.14 5.60 -16.72
CA LYS A 385 22.42 6.43 -17.89
C LYS A 385 23.68 5.93 -18.60
N ARG A 386 23.80 6.17 -19.91
CA ARG A 386 25.08 5.94 -20.61
C ARG A 386 26.13 6.98 -20.17
N ALA A 387 27.39 6.56 -20.09
CA ALA A 387 28.50 7.32 -19.49
C ALA A 387 28.95 8.63 -20.20
N ALA A 388 28.16 9.20 -21.12
CA ALA A 388 28.54 10.40 -21.88
C ALA A 388 27.34 11.25 -22.34
N GLY A 389 26.26 11.33 -21.55
CA GLY A 389 25.04 12.05 -21.95
C GLY A 389 24.20 11.31 -23.01
N GLY A 390 24.54 10.05 -23.30
CA GLY A 390 23.85 9.22 -24.28
C GLY A 390 22.56 8.61 -23.75
N GLY A 391 21.59 9.41 -23.34
CA GLY A 391 20.26 8.92 -22.96
C GLY A 391 20.22 7.82 -21.88
N GLU A 392 19.05 7.23 -21.71
CA GLU A 392 18.81 6.10 -20.80
C GLU A 392 19.41 4.81 -21.38
N LEU A 393 19.93 3.93 -20.51
CA LEU A 393 20.26 2.58 -20.93
C LEU A 393 18.98 1.85 -21.32
N THR A 394 18.96 1.36 -22.56
CA THR A 394 17.82 0.55 -23.00
C THR A 394 18.03 -0.87 -22.48
N TRP A 395 16.94 -1.54 -22.13
CA TRP A 395 16.94 -2.95 -21.71
C TRP A 395 17.66 -3.89 -22.71
N GLN A 396 17.78 -3.45 -23.97
CA GLN A 396 18.44 -4.17 -25.06
C GLN A 396 19.96 -4.25 -24.87
N GLU A 397 20.54 -3.36 -24.08
CA GLU A 397 21.99 -3.29 -23.83
C GLU A 397 22.42 -4.22 -22.70
N CYS A 398 21.48 -4.91 -22.04
CA CYS A 398 21.77 -5.87 -20.98
C CYS A 398 21.51 -7.30 -21.44
N PRO A 399 22.32 -8.28 -20.96
CA PRO A 399 21.99 -9.69 -21.13
C PRO A 399 20.54 -9.94 -20.70
N ALA A 400 19.77 -10.67 -21.52
CA ALA A 400 18.31 -10.76 -21.36
C ALA A 400 17.88 -11.32 -19.98
N ASP A 401 18.71 -12.17 -19.37
CA ASP A 401 18.55 -12.76 -18.04
C ASP A 401 18.89 -11.78 -16.89
N LYS A 402 19.77 -10.80 -17.16
CA LYS A 402 20.21 -9.77 -16.20
C LYS A 402 19.52 -8.42 -16.41
N ALA A 403 18.72 -8.31 -17.47
CA ALA A 403 17.94 -7.14 -17.75
C ALA A 403 17.05 -6.81 -16.54
N PRO A 404 16.86 -5.52 -16.24
CA PRO A 404 16.06 -5.14 -15.10
C PRO A 404 14.59 -5.49 -15.35
N ALA A 405 13.84 -5.70 -14.28
CA ALA A 405 12.40 -5.82 -14.34
C ALA A 405 11.83 -4.45 -14.73
N TRP A 406 11.39 -4.32 -15.99
CA TRP A 406 10.77 -3.10 -16.51
C TRP A 406 9.26 -3.12 -16.28
N GLY A 407 8.70 -2.03 -15.75
CA GLY A 407 7.26 -1.86 -15.50
C GLY A 407 6.86 -0.40 -15.33
N ARG A 408 5.57 -0.09 -15.13
CA ARG A 408 5.08 1.28 -14.91
C ARG A 408 4.07 1.32 -13.77
N GLY A 409 4.51 0.89 -12.60
CA GLY A 409 3.69 0.77 -11.41
C GLY A 409 3.92 -0.57 -10.74
N TRP A 410 4.06 -0.51 -9.42
CA TRP A 410 4.43 -1.65 -8.59
C TRP A 410 3.55 -1.63 -7.35
N VAL A 411 2.95 -2.76 -7.02
CA VAL A 411 2.16 -2.93 -5.80
C VAL A 411 2.65 -4.19 -5.10
N MET A 412 3.13 -4.05 -3.87
CA MET A 412 3.70 -5.18 -3.15
C MET A 412 2.59 -6.12 -2.67
N ALA A 413 2.89 -7.42 -2.67
CA ALA A 413 1.98 -8.47 -2.28
C ALA A 413 2.62 -9.40 -1.23
N PRO A 414 1.81 -10.11 -0.42
CA PRO A 414 2.32 -11.10 0.53
C PRO A 414 3.18 -12.18 -0.13
N GLY A 415 4.06 -12.81 0.67
CA GLY A 415 4.84 -13.97 0.23
C GLY A 415 5.96 -13.67 -0.76
N GLY A 416 6.46 -12.44 -0.81
CA GLY A 416 7.52 -12.06 -1.74
C GLY A 416 7.03 -11.77 -3.16
N TYR A 417 5.75 -11.55 -3.36
CA TYR A 417 5.21 -11.22 -4.68
C TYR A 417 5.05 -9.71 -4.84
N PHE A 418 4.93 -9.27 -6.08
CA PHE A 418 4.40 -7.96 -6.40
C PHE A 418 3.57 -8.02 -7.68
N TYR A 419 2.73 -7.02 -7.86
CA TYR A 419 2.01 -6.77 -9.10
C TYR A 419 2.68 -5.67 -9.88
N GLN A 420 3.09 -6.00 -11.10
CA GLN A 420 3.51 -5.03 -12.08
C GLN A 420 2.28 -4.57 -12.84
N LEU A 421 1.99 -3.28 -12.72
CA LEU A 421 0.88 -2.63 -13.41
C LEU A 421 1.47 -1.97 -14.67
N TYR A 422 1.04 -2.42 -15.84
CA TYR A 422 1.50 -1.85 -17.10
C TYR A 422 0.32 -1.18 -17.80
N SER A 423 0.42 0.14 -17.95
CA SER A 423 -0.42 0.93 -18.84
C SER A 423 0.50 1.78 -19.71
N MET A 424 0.61 1.42 -20.99
CA MET A 424 1.15 2.34 -21.99
C MET A 424 0.00 3.24 -22.39
N GLY A 425 0.26 4.55 -22.54
CA GLY A 425 -0.76 5.56 -22.85
C GLY A 425 -1.40 5.41 -24.23
N GLY A 426 -2.02 4.26 -24.51
CA GLY A 426 -2.56 3.84 -25.80
C GLY A 426 -3.49 2.62 -25.73
N GLY A 427 -4.07 2.32 -24.55
CA GLY A 427 -5.15 1.33 -24.41
C GLY A 427 -4.76 -0.07 -23.92
N ASP A 428 -3.47 -0.39 -23.86
CA ASP A 428 -3.00 -1.69 -23.37
C ASP A 428 -2.84 -1.68 -21.84
N ALA A 429 -3.66 -2.44 -21.13
CA ALA A 429 -3.57 -2.63 -19.69
C ALA A 429 -3.29 -4.11 -19.34
N TRP A 430 -2.11 -4.40 -18.79
CA TRP A 430 -1.73 -5.74 -18.28
C TRP A 430 -1.38 -5.66 -16.80
N VAL A 431 -1.73 -6.72 -16.09
CA VAL A 431 -1.22 -6.97 -14.75
C VAL A 431 -0.42 -8.26 -14.75
N TRP A 432 0.85 -8.16 -14.34
CA TRP A 432 1.68 -9.33 -14.09
C TRP A 432 1.85 -9.52 -12.59
N ARG A 433 1.73 -10.75 -12.14
CA ARG A 433 2.16 -11.17 -10.81
C ARG A 433 3.57 -11.71 -10.92
N VAL A 434 4.50 -11.16 -10.15
CA VAL A 434 5.92 -11.50 -10.23
C VAL A 434 6.42 -11.99 -8.88
N GLY A 435 7.07 -13.15 -8.84
CA GLY A 435 7.67 -13.68 -7.62
C GLY A 435 7.87 -15.20 -7.61
N PRO A 436 8.27 -15.78 -6.46
CA PRO A 436 8.65 -15.06 -5.24
C PRO A 436 9.98 -14.30 -5.42
N ILE A 437 10.09 -13.14 -4.78
CA ILE A 437 11.27 -12.30 -4.66
C ILE A 437 11.74 -12.38 -3.21
N ASP A 438 13.04 -12.62 -3.03
CA ASP A 438 13.67 -12.44 -1.73
C ASP A 438 14.10 -10.98 -1.59
N TRP A 439 13.34 -10.22 -0.79
CA TRP A 439 13.62 -8.82 -0.49
C TRP A 439 14.88 -8.62 0.37
N ASN A 440 15.40 -9.67 1.01
CA ASN A 440 16.54 -9.64 1.91
C ASN A 440 17.86 -10.07 1.26
N LYS A 441 17.81 -10.63 0.03
CA LYS A 441 19.01 -10.96 -0.76
C LYS A 441 20.04 -9.83 -0.72
N PRO A 442 21.34 -10.13 -0.60
CA PRO A 442 22.37 -9.09 -0.63
C PRO A 442 22.32 -8.33 -1.96
N THR A 443 22.77 -7.07 -1.93
CA THR A 443 22.99 -6.31 -3.16
C THR A 443 24.27 -6.82 -3.83
N LEU A 444 24.17 -7.31 -5.06
CA LEU A 444 25.33 -7.66 -5.88
C LEU A 444 25.89 -6.38 -6.51
N GLN A 445 27.12 -6.05 -6.15
CA GLN A 445 27.79 -4.86 -6.66
C GLN A 445 28.19 -5.05 -8.12
N LYS A 446 27.86 -4.04 -8.94
CA LYS A 446 28.22 -3.89 -10.36
C LYS A 446 27.90 -5.09 -11.25
N LEU A 447 26.91 -4.92 -12.14
CA LEU A 447 26.99 -5.62 -13.42
C LEU A 447 28.26 -5.14 -14.16
N PRO A 448 29.08 -6.07 -14.71
CA PRO A 448 30.27 -5.72 -15.48
C PRO A 448 29.94 -4.86 -16.70
#